data_AF-A0A8T5DB66-F1
#
_entry.id   AF-A0A8T5DB66-F1
#
_cell.length_a   1.000
_cell.length_b   1.000
_cell.length_c   1.000
_cell.angle_alpha   90.00
_cell.angle_beta   90.00
_cell.angle_gamma   90.00
#
_symmetry.space_group_name_H-M   'P 1'
#
loop_
_entity.id
_entity.type
_entity.pdbx_description
1 polymer ?
#
loop_
_entity_poly.entity_id
_entity_poly.type
_entity_poly.pdbx_seq_one_letter_code
_entity_poly.pdbx_strand_id
1 'polypeptide(L)'
;MQYAGIIVGIYTFIMIGVLHFAVVKIERVIGSHIWPWFVVLSLGFGVASVMVSGVLASALLGVSGFLFAWSGPELKKQKERVEGTH
;
A
#
# COMPACT_ATOMS: atom_id res chain seq x y z
N MET A 1 19.34 10.65 19.35
CA MET A 1 18.13 11.34 18.87
C MET A 1 17.31 10.36 18.03
N GLN A 2 16.01 10.18 18.33
CA GLN A 2 15.16 9.19 17.65
C GLN A 2 14.45 9.82 16.41
N TYR A 3 15.20 10.05 15.33
CA TYR A 3 14.63 10.59 14.08
C TYR A 3 13.80 9.57 13.28
N ALA A 4 13.98 8.28 13.56
CA ALA A 4 13.30 7.21 12.85
C ALA A 4 11.77 7.34 12.88
N GLY A 5 11.19 7.76 14.01
CA GLY A 5 9.74 7.95 14.12
C GLY A 5 9.20 9.05 13.20
N ILE A 6 9.88 10.19 13.13
CA ILE A 6 9.49 11.30 12.24
C ILE A 6 9.64 10.88 10.77
N ILE A 7 10.73 10.19 10.43
CA ILE A 7 10.98 9.71 9.06
C ILE A 7 9.88 8.73 8.63
N VAL A 8 9.55 7.75 9.48
CA VAL A 8 8.48 6.79 9.19
C VAL A 8 7.13 7.48 9.08
N GLY A 9 6.83 8.45 9.95
CA GLY A 9 5.57 9.21 9.89
C GLY A 9 5.40 9.98 8.58
N ILE A 10 6.42 10.74 8.16
CA ILE A 10 6.41 11.49 6.90
C ILE A 10 6.30 10.54 5.71
N TYR A 11 7.09 9.46 5.71
CA TYR A 11 7.05 8.44 4.67
C TYR A 11 5.65 7.82 4.53
N THR A 12 5.03 7.44 5.65
CA THR A 12 3.70 6.84 5.67
C THR A 12 2.66 7.78 5.07
N PHE A 13 2.68 9.06 5.48
CA PHE A 13 1.73 10.05 4.98
C PHE A 13 1.83 10.24 3.46
N ILE A 14 3.05 10.34 2.93
CA ILE A 14 3.29 10.46 1.49
C ILE A 14 2.80 9.20 0.77
N MET A 15 3.15 8.01 1.28
CA MET A 15 2.76 6.74 0.66
C MET A 15 1.25 6.54 0.62
N ILE A 16 0.51 6.94 1.67
CA ILE A 16 -0.96 6.91 1.68
C ILE A 16 -1.53 7.76 0.53
N GLY A 17 -1.00 8.97 0.34
CA GLY A 17 -1.45 9.86 -0.75
C GLY A 17 -1.16 9.28 -2.13
N VAL A 18 0.06 8.77 -2.33
CA VAL A 18 0.48 8.13 -3.59
C VAL A 18 -0.37 6.90 -3.90
N LEU A 19 -0.61 6.03 -2.91
CA LEU A 19 -1.37 4.80 -3.10
C LEU A 19 -2.84 5.07 -3.39
N HIS A 20 -3.47 6.05 -2.74
CA HIS A 20 -4.85 6.45 -3.08
C HIS A 20 -4.95 6.90 -4.54
N PHE A 21 -4.04 7.76 -4.99
CA PHE A 21 -4.03 8.20 -6.39
C PHE A 21 -3.73 7.04 -7.36
N ALA A 22 -2.81 6.16 -7.00
CA ALA A 22 -2.46 4.99 -7.80
C ALA A 22 -3.64 4.02 -7.94
N VAL A 23 -4.35 3.70 -6.86
CA VAL A 23 -5.53 2.81 -6.85
C VAL A 23 -6.61 3.31 -7.81
N VAL A 24 -6.96 4.60 -7.75
CA VAL A 24 -7.94 5.22 -8.66
C VAL A 24 -7.50 5.13 -10.12
N LYS A 25 -6.20 5.34 -10.39
CA LYS A 25 -5.68 5.28 -11.77
C LYS A 25 -5.60 3.86 -12.30
N ILE A 26 -5.19 2.89 -11.48
CA ILE A 26 -5.14 1.47 -11.83
C ILE A 26 -6.54 0.95 -12.14
N GLU A 27 -7.53 1.31 -11.31
CA GLU A 27 -8.92 0.96 -11.57
C GLU A 27 -9.39 1.52 -12.92
N ARG A 28 -9.13 2.80 -13.21
CA ARG A 28 -9.57 3.43 -14.47
C ARG A 28 -8.91 2.83 -15.71
N VAL A 29 -7.64 2.41 -15.63
CA VAL A 29 -6.87 1.94 -16.80
C VAL A 29 -6.97 0.43 -17.00
N ILE A 30 -6.93 -0.36 -15.92
CA ILE A 30 -6.80 -1.83 -16.00
C ILE A 30 -7.99 -2.55 -15.35
N GLY A 31 -8.73 -1.87 -14.49
CA GLY A 31 -9.86 -2.45 -13.75
C GLY A 31 -9.44 -3.19 -12.48
N SER A 32 -10.47 -3.61 -11.74
CA SER A 32 -10.36 -4.22 -10.40
C SER A 32 -9.72 -5.61 -10.36
N HIS A 33 -9.41 -6.22 -11.50
CA HIS A 33 -8.90 -7.60 -11.55
C HIS A 33 -7.48 -7.74 -10.95
N ILE A 34 -6.73 -6.63 -10.83
CA ILE A 34 -5.36 -6.60 -10.31
C ILE A 34 -5.30 -6.76 -8.77
N TRP A 35 -6.43 -6.70 -8.06
CA TRP A 35 -6.48 -6.78 -6.60
C TRP A 35 -5.60 -7.89 -5.96
N PRO A 36 -5.46 -9.12 -6.51
CA PRO A 36 -4.64 -10.15 -5.88
C PRO A 36 -3.14 -9.81 -5.90
N TRP A 37 -2.67 -9.04 -6.88
CA TRP A 37 -1.27 -8.62 -6.96
C TRP A 37 -0.87 -7.71 -5.80
N PHE A 38 -1.81 -6.91 -5.28
CA PHE A 38 -1.57 -6.10 -4.08
C PHE A 38 -1.32 -6.95 -2.83
N VAL A 39 -1.99 -8.09 -2.73
CA VAL A 39 -1.79 -9.06 -1.63
C VAL A 39 -0.43 -9.73 -1.75
N VAL A 40 -0.04 -10.14 -2.96
CA VAL A 40 1.30 -10.73 -3.23
C VAL A 40 2.40 -9.73 -2.89
N LEU A 41 2.26 -8.47 -3.31
CA LEU A 41 3.20 -7.39 -2.97
C LEU A 41 3.29 -7.19 -1.45
N SER A 42 2.14 -7.13 -0.77
CA SER A 42 2.10 -6.99 0.69
C SER A 42 2.86 -8.09 1.42
N LEU A 43 2.65 -9.35 1.02
CA LEU A 43 3.38 -10.51 1.54
C LEU A 43 4.89 -10.39 1.29
N GLY A 44 5.29 -10.00 0.07
CA GLY A 44 6.70 -9.77 -0.27
C GLY A 44 7.36 -8.72 0.63
N PHE A 45 6.70 -7.58 0.83
CA PHE A 45 7.17 -6.51 1.73
C PHE A 45 7.20 -6.96 3.20
N GLY A 46 6.20 -7.72 3.65
CA GLY A 46 6.15 -8.28 5.00
C GLY A 46 7.30 -9.24 5.28
N VAL A 47 7.59 -10.17 4.36
CA VAL A 47 8.74 -11.08 4.49
C VAL A 47 10.05 -10.31 4.44
N ALA A 48 10.19 -9.37 3.51
CA ALA A 48 11.39 -8.53 3.41
C ALA A 48 11.63 -7.70 4.67
N SER A 49 10.57 -7.22 5.34
CA SER A 49 10.67 -6.46 6.58
C SER A 49 11.33 -7.26 7.72
N VAL A 50 11.11 -8.58 7.79
CA VAL A 50 11.71 -9.46 8.79
C VAL A 50 13.15 -9.86 8.44
N MET A 51 13.49 -9.90 7.15
CA MET A 51 14.83 -10.30 6.67
C MET A 51 15.87 -9.17 6.75
N VAL A 52 15.45 -7.91 6.88
CA VAL A 52 16.35 -6.76 6.88
C VAL A 52 16.83 -6.42 8.30
N SER A 53 18.14 -6.35 8.46
CA SER A 53 18.79 -5.88 9.68
C SER A 53 18.77 -4.35 9.76
N GLY A 54 17.80 -3.80 10.49
CA GLY A 54 17.74 -2.37 10.83
C GLY A 54 16.31 -1.89 11.10
N VAL A 55 16.08 -1.32 12.28
CA VAL A 55 14.73 -0.93 12.74
C VAL A 55 14.04 0.04 11.77
N LEU A 56 14.76 1.03 11.23
CA LEU A 56 14.19 1.98 10.28
C LEU A 56 13.79 1.30 8.96
N ALA A 57 14.69 0.51 8.37
CA ALA A 57 14.44 -0.16 7.09
C ALA A 57 13.32 -1.22 7.23
N SER A 58 13.34 -1.99 8.32
CA SER A 58 12.30 -2.96 8.65
C SER A 58 10.94 -2.27 8.85
N ALA A 59 10.90 -1.12 9.55
CA ALA A 59 9.68 -0.34 9.74
C ALA A 59 9.13 0.23 8.43
N LEU A 60 9.98 0.78 7.56
CA LEU A 60 9.56 1.29 6.25
C LEU A 60 8.95 0.18 5.40
N LEU A 61 9.62 -0.98 5.29
CA LEU A 61 9.12 -2.14 4.56
C LEU A 61 7.80 -2.67 5.13
N GLY A 62 7.70 -2.74 6.46
CA GLY A 62 6.48 -3.16 7.15
C GLY A 62 5.31 -2.23 6.84
N VAL A 63 5.52 -0.91 6.97
CA VAL A 63 4.52 0.10 6.61
C VAL A 63 4.13 -0.02 5.13
N SER A 64 5.08 -0.14 4.20
CA SER A 64 4.76 -0.34 2.77
C SER A 64 3.89 -1.58 2.57
N GLY A 65 4.24 -2.69 3.22
CA GLY A 65 3.47 -3.94 3.15
C GLY A 65 2.02 -3.78 3.62
N PHE A 66 1.78 -3.10 4.74
CA PHE A 66 0.42 -2.82 5.21
C PHE A 66 -0.35 -1.89 4.28
N LEU A 67 0.31 -0.87 3.71
CA LEU A 67 -0.33 0.05 2.77
C LEU A 67 -0.73 -0.65 1.47
N PHE A 68 0.09 -1.57 0.96
CA PHE A 68 -0.29 -2.41 -0.19
C PHE A 68 -1.42 -3.38 0.14
N ALA A 69 -1.41 -4.00 1.34
CA ALA A 69 -2.52 -4.84 1.80
C ALA A 69 -3.84 -4.07 1.82
N TRP A 70 -3.83 -2.81 2.29
CA TRP A 70 -5.03 -1.97 2.33
C TRP A 70 -5.51 -1.56 0.93
N SER A 71 -4.59 -1.31 0.00
CA SER A 71 -4.91 -0.85 -1.35
C SER A 71 -5.70 -1.87 -2.17
N GLY A 72 -5.51 -3.18 -1.93
CA GLY A 72 -6.24 -4.24 -2.64
C GLY A 72 -7.76 -4.20 -2.40
N PRO A 73 -8.24 -4.29 -1.15
CA PRO A 73 -9.66 -4.14 -0.84
C PRO A 73 -10.24 -2.78 -1.26
N GLU A 74 -9.47 -1.70 -1.14
CA GLU A 74 -9.93 -0.37 -1.60
C GLU A 74 -10.20 -0.38 -3.11
N LEU A 75 -9.36 -1.03 -3.92
CA LEU A 75 -9.57 -1.18 -5.36
C LEU A 75 -10.89 -1.90 -5.69
N LYS A 76 -11.26 -2.92 -4.89
CA LYS A 76 -12.55 -3.61 -5.04
C LYS A 76 -13.73 -2.71 -4.65
N LYS A 77 -13.58 -1.96 -3.56
CA LYS A 77 -14.60 -1.03 -3.06
C LYS A 77 -14.82 0.16 -3.99
N GLN A 78 -13.77 0.64 -4.67
CA GLN A 78 -13.89 1.70 -5.68
C GLN A 78 -14.68 1.20 -6.90
N LYS A 79 -14.42 -0.02 -7.36
CA LYS A 79 -15.20 -0.65 -8.44
C LYS A 79 -16.70 -0.68 -8.12
N GLU A 80 -17.06 -1.13 -6.91
CA GLU A 80 -18.46 -1.17 -6.46
C GLU A 80 -19.10 0.23 -6.42
N ARG A 81 -18.34 1.28 -6.06
CA ARG A 81 -18.82 2.67 -6.10
C ARG A 81 -19.07 3.18 -7.51
N VAL A 82 -18.21 2.83 -8.47
CA VAL A 82 -18.34 3.26 -9.87
C VAL A 82 -19.47 2.49 -10.56
N GLU A 83 -19.55 1.17 -10.35
CA GLU A 83 -20.58 0.31 -10.94
C GLU A 83 -21.99 0.59 -10.42
N GLY A 84 -22.15 1.02 -9.16
CA GLY A 84 -23.44 1.44 -8.60
C GLY A 84 -24.05 2.71 -9.21
N THR A 85 -23.37 3.34 -10.18
CA THR A 85 -23.83 4.54 -10.91
C THR A 85 -24.26 4.26 -12.35
N HIS A 86 -24.30 3.00 -12.77
CA HIS A 86 -24.79 2.56 -14.08
C HIS A 86 -26.09 1.75 -13.94
#